data_AF-A0A9N9LNL6-F1
#
_entry.id   AF-A0A9N9LNL6-F1
#
_cell.length_a   1.000
_cell.length_b   1.000
_cell.length_c   1.000
_cell.angle_alpha   90.00
_cell.angle_beta   90.00
_cell.angle_gamma   90.00
#
_symmetry.space_group_name_H-M   'P 1'
#
loop_
_entity.id
_entity.type
_entity.pdbx_description
1 polymer ?
#
loop_
_entity_poly.entity_id
_entity_poly.type
_entity_poly.pdbx_seq_one_letter_code
_entity_poly.pdbx_strand_id
1 'polypeptide(L)'
;METPEICTSMVGSSQLASPVHYFDSPSLTPPLHGQWDLERTTQMRHFLVWEGGAYDNARPDKNSFSSSTILMNLVSIANLPQVIVSCLYFAYNTVYTCMVSSDEWSRFSTHQKALRTTMPKGQQRSTYWLSLPWTFALPLSAASATLHYLISQSLFIARTEILDTNGELEKPSFIQLAYPPLAWLVAGSFGTMMVVVMVLTGFRKLKPCVLVANNSLAIAAACHNTVGDEGAELRKVGWGAVKHDDDGSPGHCTFTSREVETPREGALYI
;
A
#
# COMPACT_ATOMS: atom_id res chain seq x y z
N MET A 1 0.84 2.22 58.05
CA MET A 1 1.67 3.45 57.91
C MET A 1 2.43 3.57 59.20
N GLU A 2 3.53 2.83 59.25
CA GLU A 2 4.27 2.38 60.43
C GLU A 2 5.72 2.18 59.94
N THR A 3 6.79 2.46 60.68
CA THR A 3 6.97 3.13 61.98
C THR A 3 8.10 4.17 61.87
N PRO A 4 8.48 4.86 62.96
CA PRO A 4 9.87 5.26 63.15
C PRO A 4 10.45 4.86 64.53
N GLU A 5 11.73 5.20 64.74
CA GLU A 5 12.58 5.09 65.96
C GLU A 5 13.42 3.80 66.15
N ILE A 6 14.68 3.84 66.62
CA ILE A 6 15.77 4.86 66.52
C ILE A 6 17.14 4.19 66.85
N CYS A 7 18.23 4.54 66.13
CA CYS A 7 19.65 4.21 66.43
C CYS A 7 20.02 2.70 66.62
N THR A 8 21.28 2.24 66.66
CA THR A 8 22.61 2.87 66.87
C THR A 8 23.69 2.14 66.03
N SER A 9 24.91 2.68 65.93
CA SER A 9 26.03 2.16 65.14
C SER A 9 26.76 0.94 65.76
N MET A 10 27.47 0.17 64.92
CA MET A 10 28.94 -0.05 65.07
C MET A 10 29.57 -0.71 63.83
N VAL A 11 30.91 -0.69 63.76
CA VAL A 11 31.75 -1.17 62.65
C VAL A 11 32.06 -2.68 62.80
N GLY A 12 32.12 -3.41 61.69
CA GLY A 12 32.48 -4.84 61.67
C GLY A 12 33.17 -5.29 60.38
N SER A 13 34.49 -5.16 60.31
CA SER A 13 35.29 -5.73 59.21
C SER A 13 35.41 -7.25 59.33
N SER A 14 35.36 -7.98 58.22
CA SER A 14 35.61 -9.43 58.14
C SER A 14 36.83 -9.75 57.27
N GLN A 15 37.49 -10.88 57.56
CA GLN A 15 38.77 -11.31 56.96
C GLN A 15 38.62 -12.54 56.04
N LEU A 16 39.78 -13.11 55.64
CA LEU A 16 40.06 -14.31 54.83
C LEU A 16 40.16 -14.04 53.31
N ALA A 17 41.17 -14.55 52.59
CA ALA A 17 42.42 -15.23 53.01
C ALA A 17 43.51 -15.14 51.91
N SER A 18 44.74 -15.53 52.25
CA SER A 18 45.94 -15.55 51.37
C SER A 18 46.86 -16.73 51.78
N PRO A 19 47.93 -17.07 51.03
CA PRO A 19 48.26 -16.79 49.62
C PRO A 19 47.89 -18.05 48.76
N VAL A 20 48.53 -18.54 47.68
CA VAL A 20 49.78 -18.34 46.89
C VAL A 20 49.45 -18.76 45.42
N HIS A 21 50.28 -18.69 44.37
CA HIS A 21 51.74 -18.56 44.26
C HIS A 21 52.16 -17.63 43.09
N TYR A 22 53.18 -17.99 42.29
CA TYR A 22 53.66 -17.22 41.13
C TYR A 22 54.30 -18.18 40.10
N PHE A 23 54.01 -18.04 38.80
CA PHE A 23 54.89 -18.42 37.69
C PHE A 23 54.44 -17.77 36.37
N ASP A 24 55.36 -17.60 35.43
CA ASP A 24 55.22 -16.63 34.33
C ASP A 24 55.61 -17.21 32.95
N SER A 25 54.79 -16.96 31.92
CA SER A 25 55.12 -16.96 30.47
C SER A 25 55.63 -18.27 29.79
N PRO A 26 55.73 -18.35 28.43
CA PRO A 26 54.75 -17.93 27.41
C PRO A 26 54.55 -18.95 26.23
N SER A 27 53.66 -18.59 25.28
CA SER A 27 53.76 -18.78 23.80
C SER A 27 52.85 -19.78 23.01
N LEU A 28 52.38 -19.22 21.87
CA LEU A 28 52.13 -19.79 20.52
C LEU A 28 50.85 -20.59 20.10
N THR A 29 50.24 -20.04 19.03
CA THR A 29 49.38 -20.62 17.96
C THR A 29 47.86 -20.81 18.18
N PRO A 30 47.01 -20.56 17.14
CA PRO A 30 45.54 -20.60 17.23
C PRO A 30 44.87 -21.77 16.48
N PRO A 31 43.59 -22.06 16.75
CA PRO A 31 42.72 -22.83 15.86
C PRO A 31 41.90 -21.92 14.91
N LEU A 32 41.83 -22.32 13.64
CA LEU A 32 40.85 -21.83 12.67
C LEU A 32 39.52 -22.59 12.82
N HIS A 33 38.48 -22.12 12.10
CA HIS A 33 37.16 -22.74 11.91
C HIS A 33 36.19 -22.66 13.12
N GLY A 34 35.14 -21.84 12.99
CA GLY A 34 34.00 -21.75 13.92
C GLY A 34 32.79 -21.09 13.26
N GLN A 35 31.59 -21.60 13.55
CA GLN A 35 30.30 -21.33 12.91
C GLN A 35 29.96 -19.89 12.46
N TRP A 36 29.28 -19.81 11.30
CA TRP A 36 28.42 -18.69 10.93
C TRP A 36 27.07 -18.83 11.67
N ASP A 37 26.96 -18.29 12.88
CA ASP A 37 25.73 -18.40 13.68
C ASP A 37 24.58 -17.60 13.08
N LEU A 38 23.54 -18.29 12.64
CA LEU A 38 22.33 -17.72 12.06
C LEU A 38 21.56 -16.79 13.04
N GLU A 39 21.83 -16.89 14.33
CA GLU A 39 21.25 -16.05 15.38
C GLU A 39 21.76 -14.60 15.33
N ARG A 40 23.01 -14.38 14.89
CA ARG A 40 23.59 -13.02 14.80
C ARG A 40 22.86 -12.15 13.76
N THR A 41 22.34 -12.75 12.68
CA THR A 41 21.49 -12.05 11.71
C THR A 41 20.11 -11.67 12.24
N THR A 42 19.61 -12.33 13.28
CA THR A 42 18.32 -12.00 13.92
C THR A 42 18.48 -10.91 14.98
N GLN A 43 19.56 -10.97 15.77
CA GLN A 43 19.88 -9.96 16.80
C GLN A 43 20.06 -8.55 16.21
N MET A 44 20.62 -8.42 15.00
CA MET A 44 20.76 -7.12 14.31
C MET A 44 19.43 -6.36 14.10
N ARG A 45 18.27 -7.04 14.13
CA ARG A 45 16.96 -6.37 14.00
C ARG A 45 16.41 -5.85 15.33
N HIS A 46 16.96 -6.27 16.47
CA HIS A 46 16.59 -5.78 17.80
C HIS A 46 17.50 -4.67 18.34
N PHE A 47 18.71 -4.51 17.78
CA PHE A 47 19.66 -3.44 18.13
C PHE A 47 19.27 -2.04 17.58
N LEU A 48 17.96 -1.78 17.47
CA LEU A 48 17.35 -0.51 17.04
C LEU A 48 16.47 0.10 18.16
N VAL A 49 16.65 -0.33 19.40
CA VAL A 49 16.13 0.36 20.60
C VAL A 49 17.21 1.30 21.12
N TRP A 50 16.89 2.59 21.14
CA TRP A 50 17.78 3.68 21.54
C TRP A 50 17.82 3.81 23.07
N GLU A 51 18.98 3.57 23.69
CA GLU A 51 19.30 4.18 24.98
C GLU A 51 19.96 5.54 24.75
N GLY A 52 19.54 6.55 25.52
CA GLY A 52 19.89 7.95 25.26
C GLY A 52 21.19 8.41 25.94
N GLY A 53 21.88 9.36 25.31
CA GLY A 53 23.08 10.00 25.86
C GLY A 53 23.23 11.45 25.38
N ALA A 54 23.59 12.33 26.33
CA ALA A 54 24.08 13.72 26.18
C ALA A 54 23.33 14.69 25.23
N TYR A 55 22.65 15.69 25.81
CA TYR A 55 22.23 16.90 25.10
C TYR A 55 23.36 17.94 25.08
N ASP A 56 24.26 17.83 24.10
CA ASP A 56 25.35 18.81 23.94
C ASP A 56 24.85 20.11 23.29
N ASN A 57 25.17 21.26 23.90
CA ASN A 57 24.73 22.59 23.44
C ASN A 57 25.59 23.11 22.26
N ALA A 58 25.67 22.30 21.19
CA ALA A 58 26.46 22.61 20.01
C ALA A 58 25.86 23.77 19.20
N ARG A 59 26.61 24.87 19.09
CA ARG A 59 26.31 25.95 18.13
C ARG A 59 26.28 25.37 16.71
N PRO A 60 25.25 25.63 15.89
CA PRO A 60 25.11 25.00 14.58
C PRO A 60 26.29 25.38 13.68
N ASP A 61 27.07 24.38 13.29
CA ASP A 61 28.20 24.53 12.38
C ASP A 61 27.74 24.37 10.92
N LYS A 62 28.61 24.73 9.97
CA LYS A 62 28.29 24.63 8.54
C LYS A 62 28.12 23.17 8.09
N ASN A 63 28.73 22.23 8.79
CA ASN A 63 28.65 20.80 8.48
C ASN A 63 27.30 20.21 8.88
N SER A 64 26.70 20.65 10.00
CA SER A 64 25.35 20.27 10.42
C SER A 64 24.28 20.68 9.38
N PHE A 65 24.37 21.90 8.84
CA PHE A 65 23.46 22.34 7.78
C PHE A 65 23.62 21.52 6.49
N SER A 66 24.85 21.25 6.07
CA SER A 66 25.14 20.38 4.91
C SER A 66 24.61 18.96 5.12
N SER A 67 24.87 18.37 6.30
CA SER A 67 24.39 17.04 6.69
C SER A 67 22.87 16.96 6.70
N SER A 68 22.18 18.00 7.18
CA SER A 68 20.73 18.10 7.17
C SER A 68 20.17 18.10 5.73
N THR A 69 20.78 18.87 4.82
CA THR A 69 20.39 18.88 3.39
C THR A 69 20.62 17.52 2.72
N ILE A 70 21.76 16.87 2.99
CA ILE A 70 22.06 15.52 2.48
C ILE A 70 21.03 14.50 3.00
N LEU A 71 20.70 14.55 4.29
CA LEU A 71 19.71 13.67 4.89
C LEU A 71 18.31 13.88 4.29
N MET A 72 17.87 15.13 4.10
CA MET A 72 16.59 15.44 3.44
C MET A 72 16.53 14.87 2.02
N ASN A 73 17.62 14.98 1.25
CA ASN A 73 17.71 14.42 -0.11
C ASN A 73 17.66 12.88 -0.10
N LEU A 74 18.40 12.22 0.80
CA LEU A 74 18.37 10.77 0.94
C LEU A 74 17.00 10.24 1.40
N VAL A 75 16.35 10.91 2.36
CA VAL A 75 14.98 10.61 2.80
C VAL A 75 13.98 10.76 1.65
N SER A 76 14.11 11.82 0.85
CA SER A 76 13.25 12.03 -0.32
C SER A 76 13.41 10.88 -1.34
N ILE A 77 14.66 10.57 -1.72
CA ILE A 77 14.97 9.52 -2.70
C ILE A 77 14.50 8.14 -2.22
N ALA A 78 14.73 7.80 -0.95
CA ALA A 78 14.31 6.52 -0.37
C ALA A 78 12.77 6.32 -0.40
N ASN A 79 12.01 7.41 -0.35
CA ASN A 79 10.54 7.38 -0.36
C ASN A 79 9.91 7.50 -1.77
N LEU A 80 10.65 7.89 -2.81
CA LEU A 80 10.11 7.99 -4.17
C LEU A 80 9.41 6.70 -4.65
N PRO A 81 9.94 5.48 -4.40
CA PRO A 81 9.25 4.25 -4.79
C PRO A 81 7.94 4.01 -4.02
N GLN A 82 7.81 4.48 -2.78
CA GLN A 82 6.55 4.40 -2.02
C GLN A 82 5.47 5.30 -2.65
N VAL A 83 5.86 6.49 -3.15
CA VAL A 83 4.95 7.37 -3.93
C VAL A 83 4.55 6.70 -5.24
N ILE A 84 5.50 6.08 -5.96
CA ILE A 84 5.21 5.37 -7.22
C ILE A 84 4.22 4.21 -6.99
N VAL A 85 4.41 3.38 -5.97
CA VAL A 85 3.45 2.29 -5.63
C VAL A 85 2.09 2.85 -5.23
N SER A 86 2.04 3.99 -4.52
CA SER A 86 0.77 4.68 -4.19
C SER A 86 0.01 5.09 -5.46
N CYS A 87 0.70 5.72 -6.42
CA CYS A 87 0.12 6.11 -7.71
C CYS A 87 -0.35 4.89 -8.52
N LEU A 88 0.42 3.80 -8.52
CA LEU A 88 0.02 2.54 -9.16
C LEU A 88 -1.23 1.95 -8.51
N TYR A 89 -1.34 1.95 -7.17
CA TYR A 89 -2.54 1.48 -6.49
C TYR A 89 -3.81 2.24 -6.93
N PHE A 90 -3.75 3.57 -7.04
CA PHE A 90 -4.88 4.36 -7.56
C PHE A 90 -5.21 4.04 -9.03
N ALA A 91 -4.21 3.83 -9.88
CA ALA A 91 -4.41 3.42 -11.27
C ALA A 91 -5.07 2.04 -11.38
N TYR A 92 -4.58 1.03 -10.64
CA TYR A 92 -5.19 -0.29 -10.56
C TYR A 92 -6.64 -0.23 -10.06
N ASN A 93 -6.90 0.56 -9.00
CA ASN A 93 -8.23 0.71 -8.43
C ASN A 93 -9.20 1.33 -9.45
N THR A 94 -8.73 2.31 -10.22
CA THR A 94 -9.50 2.92 -11.33
C THR A 94 -9.80 1.91 -12.44
N VAL A 95 -8.80 1.13 -12.87
CA VAL A 95 -8.95 0.09 -13.91
C VAL A 95 -9.98 -0.97 -13.48
N TYR A 96 -9.85 -1.55 -12.28
CA TYR A 96 -10.82 -2.53 -11.79
C TYR A 96 -12.22 -1.93 -11.57
N THR A 97 -12.31 -0.67 -11.13
CA THR A 97 -13.59 0.03 -10.98
C THR A 97 -14.27 0.22 -12.34
N CYS A 98 -13.54 0.62 -13.39
CA CYS A 98 -14.08 0.67 -14.75
C CYS A 98 -14.55 -0.71 -15.25
N MET A 99 -13.75 -1.77 -15.04
CA MET A 99 -14.14 -3.14 -15.45
C MET A 99 -15.43 -3.61 -14.77
N VAL A 100 -15.58 -3.39 -13.45
CA VAL A 100 -16.78 -3.78 -12.69
C VAL A 100 -17.98 -2.90 -13.03
N SER A 101 -17.76 -1.59 -13.25
CA SER A 101 -18.78 -0.64 -13.71
C SER A 101 -19.38 -1.08 -15.04
N SER A 102 -18.54 -1.47 -16.01
CA SER A 102 -19.01 -1.94 -17.32
C SER A 102 -19.61 -3.36 -17.33
N ASP A 103 -19.22 -4.28 -16.42
CA ASP A 103 -20.00 -5.53 -16.22
C ASP A 103 -21.39 -5.23 -15.65
N GLU A 104 -21.48 -4.35 -14.66
CA GLU A 104 -22.75 -3.97 -14.07
C GLU A 104 -23.68 -3.35 -15.12
N TRP A 105 -23.16 -2.40 -15.91
CA TRP A 105 -23.85 -1.74 -17.03
C TRP A 105 -24.32 -2.74 -18.10
N SER A 106 -23.41 -3.56 -18.62
CA SER A 106 -23.72 -4.58 -19.65
C SER A 106 -24.83 -5.55 -19.21
N ARG A 107 -24.93 -5.81 -17.90
CA ARG A 107 -25.98 -6.66 -17.32
C ARG A 107 -27.31 -5.94 -17.10
N PHE A 108 -27.42 -4.61 -17.25
CA PHE A 108 -28.71 -3.91 -17.39
C PHE A 108 -29.29 -4.05 -18.81
N SER A 109 -28.44 -4.29 -19.81
CA SER A 109 -28.85 -4.53 -21.21
C SER A 109 -29.31 -5.96 -21.47
N THR A 110 -28.97 -6.92 -20.59
CA THR A 110 -29.55 -8.28 -20.65
C THR A 110 -30.79 -8.45 -19.75
N HIS A 111 -30.89 -7.69 -18.66
CA HIS A 111 -31.91 -7.92 -17.61
C HIS A 111 -32.30 -6.61 -16.93
N GLN A 112 -33.61 -6.37 -16.76
CA GLN A 112 -34.08 -5.30 -15.89
C GLN A 112 -33.62 -5.53 -14.43
N LYS A 113 -33.06 -4.50 -13.80
CA LYS A 113 -32.58 -4.53 -12.40
C LYS A 113 -32.94 -3.24 -11.68
N ALA A 114 -33.09 -3.32 -10.36
CA ALA A 114 -33.19 -2.13 -9.52
C ALA A 114 -31.83 -1.45 -9.37
N LEU A 115 -31.82 -0.12 -9.42
CA LEU A 115 -30.64 0.71 -9.19
C LEU A 115 -30.09 0.54 -7.77
N ARG A 116 -28.78 0.73 -7.60
CA ARG A 116 -28.12 0.85 -6.29
C ARG A 116 -28.00 2.32 -5.89
N THR A 117 -28.48 2.66 -4.71
CA THR A 117 -28.45 4.04 -4.17
C THR A 117 -28.03 4.04 -2.70
N THR A 118 -27.54 5.16 -2.19
CA THR A 118 -27.14 5.28 -0.77
C THR A 118 -28.34 5.27 0.17
N MET A 119 -29.49 5.79 -0.29
CA MET A 119 -30.75 5.88 0.45
C MET A 119 -31.87 5.22 -0.38
N PRO A 120 -31.99 3.87 -0.34
CA PRO A 120 -32.91 3.13 -1.21
C PRO A 120 -34.38 3.43 -0.93
N LYS A 121 -35.14 3.64 -2.00
CA LYS A 121 -36.60 3.80 -1.99
C LYS A 121 -37.26 2.84 -2.99
N GLY A 122 -38.49 2.39 -2.72
CA GLY A 122 -39.21 1.49 -3.62
C GLY A 122 -38.50 0.14 -3.78
N GLN A 123 -38.15 -0.22 -5.02
CA GLN A 123 -37.43 -1.46 -5.33
C GLN A 123 -35.90 -1.30 -5.34
N GLN A 124 -35.37 -0.08 -5.14
CA GLN A 124 -33.92 0.20 -5.13
C GLN A 124 -33.16 -0.65 -4.09
N ARG A 125 -31.87 -0.85 -4.36
CA ARG A 125 -30.95 -1.58 -3.48
C ARG A 125 -29.99 -0.61 -2.81
N SER A 126 -29.52 -0.94 -1.61
CA SER A 126 -28.41 -0.19 -1.02
C SER A 126 -27.13 -0.36 -1.88
N THR A 127 -26.31 0.68 -1.93
CA THR A 127 -24.99 0.64 -2.58
C THR A 127 -23.96 -0.13 -1.75
N TYR A 128 -22.80 -0.42 -2.33
CA TYR A 128 -21.67 -0.98 -1.61
C TYR A 128 -21.00 0.09 -0.72
N TRP A 129 -20.55 -0.30 0.47
CA TRP A 129 -19.84 0.61 1.40
C TRP A 129 -18.46 1.05 0.90
N LEU A 130 -17.86 0.26 -0.02
CA LEU A 130 -16.71 0.62 -0.84
C LEU A 130 -17.16 0.70 -2.30
N SER A 131 -16.57 1.58 -3.10
CA SER A 131 -16.87 1.76 -4.53
C SER A 131 -16.64 0.52 -5.40
N LEU A 132 -15.92 -0.48 -4.88
CA LEU A 132 -15.57 -1.73 -5.55
C LEU A 132 -15.96 -2.92 -4.65
N PRO A 133 -16.54 -4.02 -5.19
CA PRO A 133 -16.86 -5.20 -4.39
C PRO A 133 -15.64 -5.76 -3.64
N TRP A 134 -15.85 -6.22 -2.41
CA TRP A 134 -14.81 -6.75 -1.51
C TRP A 134 -13.93 -7.84 -2.15
N THR A 135 -14.48 -8.61 -3.10
CA THR A 135 -13.78 -9.65 -3.87
C THR A 135 -12.62 -9.12 -4.73
N PHE A 136 -12.64 -7.85 -5.11
CA PHE A 136 -11.53 -7.17 -5.81
C PHE A 136 -10.81 -6.18 -4.90
N ALA A 137 -11.55 -5.48 -4.02
CA ALA A 137 -10.97 -4.48 -3.14
C ALA A 137 -9.98 -5.06 -2.12
N LEU A 138 -10.29 -6.21 -1.49
CA LEU A 138 -9.43 -6.80 -0.47
C LEU A 138 -8.15 -7.43 -1.05
N PRO A 139 -8.18 -8.21 -2.15
CA PRO A 139 -6.95 -8.71 -2.75
C PRO A 139 -6.05 -7.58 -3.27
N LEU A 140 -6.64 -6.52 -3.84
CA LEU A 140 -5.86 -5.38 -4.34
C LEU A 140 -5.21 -4.58 -3.20
N SER A 141 -5.93 -4.30 -2.11
CA SER A 141 -5.35 -3.58 -0.96
C SER A 141 -4.32 -4.42 -0.22
N ALA A 142 -4.54 -5.72 -0.04
CA ALA A 142 -3.58 -6.63 0.58
C ALA A 142 -2.30 -6.78 -0.26
N ALA A 143 -2.42 -6.93 -1.60
CA ALA A 143 -1.28 -6.98 -2.49
C ALA A 143 -0.52 -5.64 -2.52
N SER A 144 -1.22 -4.51 -2.54
CA SER A 144 -0.61 -3.17 -2.45
C SER A 144 0.17 -2.99 -1.15
N ALA A 145 -0.43 -3.30 0.00
CA ALA A 145 0.23 -3.24 1.31
C ALA A 145 1.46 -4.17 1.38
N THR A 146 1.37 -5.36 0.77
CA THR A 146 2.51 -6.29 0.65
C THR A 146 3.64 -5.68 -0.20
N LEU A 147 3.33 -5.05 -1.33
CA LEU A 147 4.33 -4.39 -2.18
C LEU A 147 4.96 -3.17 -1.48
N HIS A 148 4.17 -2.34 -0.79
CA HIS A 148 4.68 -1.24 0.05
C HIS A 148 5.64 -1.74 1.14
N TYR A 149 5.31 -2.85 1.80
CA TYR A 149 6.18 -3.49 2.80
C TYR A 149 7.47 -4.02 2.19
N LEU A 150 7.39 -4.75 1.07
CA LEU A 150 8.58 -5.26 0.34
C LEU A 150 9.50 -4.11 -0.11
N ILE A 151 8.94 -3.03 -0.64
CA ILE A 151 9.68 -1.83 -1.01
C ILE A 151 10.36 -1.20 0.22
N SER A 152 9.70 -1.17 1.39
CA SER A 152 10.27 -0.70 2.66
C SER A 152 11.37 -1.62 3.23
N GLN A 153 11.54 -2.84 2.71
CA GLN A 153 12.70 -3.69 3.02
C GLN A 153 13.77 -3.64 1.89
N SER A 154 13.45 -3.04 0.75
CA SER A 154 14.35 -2.94 -0.43
C SER A 154 15.25 -1.70 -0.43
N LEU A 155 14.85 -0.64 0.28
CA LEU A 155 15.57 0.62 0.42
C LEU A 155 15.49 1.11 1.85
N PHE A 156 16.63 1.37 2.49
CA PHE A 156 16.69 1.98 3.81
C PHE A 156 17.93 2.86 3.94
N ILE A 157 17.85 3.88 4.80
CA ILE A 157 19.01 4.72 5.10
C ILE A 157 19.85 4.01 6.16
N ALA A 158 21.11 3.77 5.82
CA ALA A 158 22.11 3.23 6.74
C ALA A 158 23.08 4.34 7.12
N ARG A 159 23.36 4.47 8.42
CA ARG A 159 24.46 5.30 8.94
C ARG A 159 25.59 4.37 9.35
N THR A 160 26.80 4.66 8.86
CA THR A 160 28.01 3.93 9.22
C THR A 160 28.90 4.85 10.04
N GLU A 161 29.14 4.46 11.29
CA GLU A 161 30.11 5.09 12.17
C GLU A 161 31.41 4.28 12.12
N ILE A 162 32.54 4.98 12.19
CA ILE A 162 33.87 4.40 12.27
C ILE A 162 34.35 4.63 13.69
N LEU A 163 34.88 3.59 14.33
CA LEU A 163 35.49 3.67 15.65
C LEU A 163 36.99 3.46 15.50
N ASP A 164 37.77 4.33 16.12
CA ASP A 164 39.21 4.15 16.25
C ASP A 164 39.54 2.97 17.18
N THR A 165 40.79 2.52 17.14
CA THR A 165 41.45 1.56 18.05
C THR A 165 41.13 1.78 19.53
N ASN A 166 40.89 3.04 19.94
CA ASN A 166 40.55 3.42 21.31
C ASN A 166 39.04 3.32 21.65
N GLY A 167 38.18 2.97 20.69
CA GLY A 167 36.72 2.94 20.82
C GLY A 167 36.03 4.29 20.55
N GLU A 168 36.79 5.36 20.34
CA GLU A 168 36.29 6.71 20.06
C GLU A 168 35.72 6.84 18.63
N LEU A 169 34.71 7.69 18.47
CA LEU A 169 34.05 7.91 17.18
C LEU A 169 34.93 8.73 16.22
N GLU A 170 35.49 8.08 15.22
CA GLU A 170 36.26 8.73 14.16
C GLU A 170 35.32 9.47 13.20
N LYS A 171 35.59 10.78 13.00
CA LYS A 171 34.94 11.56 11.94
C LYS A 171 35.77 11.38 10.67
N PRO A 172 35.21 10.89 9.55
CA PRO A 172 33.80 11.02 9.18
C PRO A 172 32.90 9.78 9.39
N SER A 173 31.74 9.98 10.03
CA SER A 173 30.59 9.06 9.90
C SER A 173 29.79 9.37 8.64
N PHE A 174 29.44 8.36 7.83
CA PHE A 174 28.71 8.54 6.58
C PHE A 174 27.26 8.06 6.68
N ILE A 175 26.36 8.71 5.93
CA ILE A 175 24.95 8.31 5.75
C ILE A 175 24.75 7.95 4.29
N GLN A 176 24.22 6.75 4.02
CA GLN A 176 24.10 6.17 2.68
C GLN A 176 22.77 5.44 2.51
N LEU A 177 22.36 5.23 1.24
CA LEU A 177 21.18 4.45 0.89
C LEU A 177 21.57 2.99 0.66
N ALA A 178 21.15 2.11 1.57
CA ALA A 178 21.40 0.67 1.48
C ALA A 178 20.25 -0.04 0.72
N TYR A 179 20.62 -0.99 -0.14
CA TYR A 179 19.69 -1.76 -0.97
C TYR A 179 20.09 -3.25 -1.00
N PRO A 180 19.28 -4.17 -0.42
CA PRO A 180 19.54 -5.60 -0.56
C PRO A 180 19.09 -6.07 -1.96
N PRO A 181 19.98 -6.68 -2.78
CA PRO A 181 19.61 -7.07 -4.15
C PRO A 181 18.48 -8.11 -4.16
N LEU A 182 18.45 -9.03 -3.19
CA LEU A 182 17.37 -10.00 -3.03
C LEU A 182 16.01 -9.33 -2.75
N ALA A 183 15.97 -8.29 -1.92
CA ALA A 183 14.73 -7.57 -1.60
C ALA A 183 14.18 -6.83 -2.83
N TRP A 184 15.06 -6.21 -3.63
CA TRP A 184 14.71 -5.63 -4.92
C TRP A 184 14.15 -6.65 -5.91
N LEU A 185 14.77 -7.83 -6.03
CA LEU A 185 14.29 -8.90 -6.90
C LEU A 185 12.92 -9.44 -6.48
N VAL A 186 12.68 -9.61 -5.17
CA VAL A 186 11.37 -10.06 -4.64
C VAL A 186 10.30 -8.99 -4.85
N ALA A 187 10.58 -7.71 -4.53
CA ALA A 187 9.64 -6.62 -4.76
C ALA A 187 9.29 -6.44 -6.24
N GLY A 188 10.29 -6.46 -7.12
CA GLY A 188 10.11 -6.31 -8.57
C GLY A 188 9.36 -7.47 -9.22
N SER A 189 9.65 -8.73 -8.83
CA SER A 189 8.91 -9.89 -9.34
C SER A 189 7.46 -9.93 -8.86
N PHE A 190 7.20 -9.58 -7.59
CA PHE A 190 5.83 -9.45 -7.06
C PHE A 190 5.04 -8.34 -7.78
N GLY A 191 5.64 -7.15 -7.96
CA GLY A 191 5.02 -6.06 -8.73
C GLY A 191 4.74 -6.44 -10.19
N THR A 192 5.66 -7.17 -10.83
CA THR A 192 5.46 -7.69 -12.20
C THR A 192 4.32 -8.70 -12.26
N MET A 193 4.21 -9.60 -11.28
CA MET A 193 3.11 -10.55 -11.16
C MET A 193 1.75 -9.84 -11.01
N MET A 194 1.67 -8.74 -10.25
CA MET A 194 0.44 -7.93 -10.16
C MET A 194 0.02 -7.36 -11.53
N VAL A 195 0.97 -6.88 -12.34
CA VAL A 195 0.69 -6.36 -13.70
C VAL A 195 0.16 -7.49 -14.60
N VAL A 196 0.80 -8.66 -14.57
CA VAL A 196 0.38 -9.83 -15.36
C VAL A 196 -1.04 -10.26 -14.97
N VAL A 197 -1.36 -10.33 -13.67
CA VAL A 197 -2.72 -10.67 -13.21
C VAL A 197 -3.75 -9.64 -13.71
N MET A 198 -3.46 -8.34 -13.61
CA MET A 198 -4.35 -7.28 -14.12
C MET A 198 -4.59 -7.43 -15.63
N VAL A 199 -3.53 -7.63 -16.43
CA VAL A 199 -3.63 -7.83 -17.89
C VAL A 199 -4.44 -9.09 -18.22
N LEU A 200 -4.22 -10.20 -17.52
CA LEU A 200 -5.01 -11.43 -17.68
C LEU A 200 -6.49 -11.24 -17.32
N THR A 201 -6.81 -10.43 -16.31
CA THR A 201 -8.21 -10.07 -16.02
C THR A 201 -8.82 -9.16 -17.09
N GLY A 202 -8.03 -8.30 -17.74
CA GLY A 202 -8.48 -7.42 -18.82
C GLY A 202 -8.87 -8.15 -20.11
N PHE A 203 -8.33 -9.35 -20.37
CA PHE A 203 -8.75 -10.18 -21.51
C PHE A 203 -10.10 -10.90 -21.30
N ARG A 204 -10.75 -10.74 -20.14
CA ARG A 204 -12.07 -11.34 -19.89
C ARG A 204 -13.14 -10.56 -20.66
N LYS A 205 -13.66 -11.15 -21.74
CA LYS A 205 -14.74 -10.56 -22.55
C LYS A 205 -15.97 -10.24 -21.68
N LEU A 206 -16.37 -8.96 -21.68
CA LEU A 206 -17.69 -8.53 -21.21
C LEU A 206 -18.77 -9.03 -22.19
N LYS A 207 -20.04 -9.08 -21.73
CA LYS A 207 -21.17 -9.35 -22.63
C LYS A 207 -21.34 -8.19 -23.63
N PRO A 208 -21.78 -8.45 -24.89
CA PRO A 208 -21.97 -7.42 -25.90
C PRO A 208 -22.98 -6.37 -25.43
N CYS A 209 -22.48 -5.14 -25.29
CA CYS A 209 -23.16 -3.94 -24.84
C CYS A 209 -22.28 -2.74 -25.21
N VAL A 210 -22.84 -1.53 -25.29
CA VAL A 210 -22.05 -0.30 -25.35
C VAL A 210 -21.15 -0.21 -24.11
N LEU A 211 -19.86 0.01 -24.32
CA LEU A 211 -18.88 0.21 -23.26
C LEU A 211 -19.05 1.60 -22.62
N VAL A 212 -20.11 1.77 -21.84
CA VAL A 212 -20.20 2.89 -20.91
C VAL A 212 -19.26 2.59 -19.75
N ALA A 213 -18.04 3.11 -19.89
CA ALA A 213 -17.11 3.29 -18.79
C ALA A 213 -17.56 4.50 -17.94
N ASN A 214 -16.69 5.00 -17.06
CA ASN A 214 -17.00 6.12 -16.16
C ASN A 214 -17.03 7.51 -16.87
N ASN A 215 -17.65 7.59 -18.06
CA ASN A 215 -17.86 8.82 -18.82
C ASN A 215 -19.23 9.42 -18.48
N SER A 216 -19.24 10.54 -17.75
CA SER A 216 -20.46 11.23 -17.32
C SER A 216 -21.35 11.69 -18.48
N LEU A 217 -20.80 12.01 -19.66
CA LEU A 217 -21.59 12.39 -20.83
C LEU A 217 -22.40 11.22 -21.39
N ALA A 218 -21.79 10.03 -21.49
CA ALA A 218 -22.46 8.81 -21.94
C ALA A 218 -23.52 8.34 -20.93
N ILE A 219 -23.24 8.49 -19.64
CA ILE A 219 -24.21 8.21 -18.56
C ILE A 219 -25.38 9.21 -18.61
N ALA A 220 -25.11 10.50 -18.85
CA ALA A 220 -26.15 11.53 -18.95
C ALA A 220 -27.08 11.32 -20.16
N ALA A 221 -26.54 10.95 -21.32
CA ALA A 221 -27.33 10.57 -22.50
C ALA A 221 -28.22 9.35 -22.21
N ALA A 222 -27.64 8.27 -21.68
CA ALA A 222 -28.38 7.06 -21.31
C ALA A 222 -29.41 7.24 -20.19
N CYS A 223 -29.35 8.35 -19.43
CA CYS A 223 -30.34 8.73 -18.42
C CYS A 223 -31.33 9.79 -18.93
N HIS A 224 -31.27 10.20 -20.19
CA HIS A 224 -32.22 11.15 -20.78
C HIS A 224 -33.54 10.44 -21.08
N ASN A 225 -34.46 10.49 -20.11
CA ASN A 225 -35.69 9.71 -20.10
C ASN A 225 -36.65 10.11 -21.25
N THR A 226 -37.23 9.10 -21.91
CA THR A 226 -38.34 9.29 -22.85
C THR A 226 -39.63 9.70 -22.12
N VAL A 227 -40.42 10.58 -22.73
CA VAL A 227 -41.66 11.10 -22.15
C VAL A 227 -42.61 9.98 -21.71
N GLY A 228 -42.97 9.98 -20.42
CA GLY A 228 -44.01 9.11 -19.85
C GLY A 228 -43.56 7.88 -19.07
N ASP A 229 -42.26 7.68 -18.80
CA ASP A 229 -41.82 6.69 -17.79
C ASP A 229 -41.47 7.38 -16.45
N GLU A 230 -42.50 7.93 -15.80
CA GLU A 230 -42.39 8.54 -14.48
C GLU A 230 -42.16 7.47 -13.40
N GLY A 231 -41.29 7.75 -12.43
CA GLY A 231 -40.98 6.84 -11.31
C GLY A 231 -40.11 5.63 -11.69
N ALA A 232 -39.49 5.63 -12.87
CA ALA A 232 -38.60 4.58 -13.34
C ALA A 232 -37.45 4.30 -12.34
N GLU A 233 -36.93 5.35 -11.72
CA GLU A 233 -35.83 5.31 -10.74
C GLU A 233 -36.16 4.51 -9.47
N LEU A 234 -37.44 4.33 -9.15
CA LEU A 234 -37.91 3.54 -8.00
C LEU A 234 -38.22 2.08 -8.35
N ARG A 235 -38.19 1.72 -9.64
CA ARG A 235 -38.50 0.38 -10.16
C ARG A 235 -37.22 -0.38 -10.53
N LYS A 236 -37.38 -1.51 -11.22
CA LYS A 236 -36.32 -2.12 -12.01
C LYS A 236 -36.28 -1.42 -13.37
N VAL A 237 -35.09 -1.13 -13.86
CA VAL A 237 -34.85 -0.55 -15.19
C VAL A 237 -33.97 -1.48 -16.03
N GLY A 238 -34.19 -1.49 -17.34
CA GLY A 238 -33.25 -2.02 -18.33
C GLY A 238 -32.62 -0.86 -19.11
N TRP A 239 -31.54 -1.15 -19.84
CA TRP A 239 -30.96 -0.21 -20.82
C TRP A 239 -31.04 -0.80 -22.21
N GLY A 240 -31.56 -0.04 -23.18
CA GLY A 240 -31.65 -0.47 -24.58
C GLY A 240 -32.41 0.54 -25.43
N ALA A 241 -32.77 0.13 -26.65
CA ALA A 241 -33.58 0.95 -27.54
C ALA A 241 -35.05 0.96 -27.07
N VAL A 242 -35.60 2.16 -26.90
CA VAL A 242 -37.04 2.38 -26.60
C VAL A 242 -37.82 2.75 -27.86
N LYS A 243 -37.15 3.41 -28.82
CA LYS A 243 -37.58 3.56 -30.19
C LYS A 243 -36.40 3.21 -31.10
N HIS A 244 -36.64 2.51 -32.20
CA HIS A 244 -35.63 2.35 -33.25
C HIS A 244 -35.65 3.53 -34.24
N ASP A 245 -34.59 3.62 -35.02
CA ASP A 245 -34.46 4.50 -36.18
C ASP A 245 -35.62 4.22 -37.15
N ASP A 246 -36.35 5.26 -37.54
CA ASP A 246 -37.59 5.14 -38.33
C ASP A 246 -37.72 6.35 -39.25
N ASP A 247 -37.69 6.09 -40.56
CA ASP A 247 -37.76 7.03 -41.69
C ASP A 247 -36.98 8.35 -41.51
N GLY A 248 -35.71 8.25 -41.07
CA GLY A 248 -34.80 9.39 -40.90
C GLY A 248 -34.89 10.10 -39.55
N SER A 249 -35.69 9.58 -38.61
CA SER A 249 -35.68 10.02 -37.20
C SER A 249 -34.92 9.01 -36.33
N PRO A 250 -33.80 9.42 -35.68
CA PRO A 250 -32.95 8.49 -34.93
C PRO A 250 -33.70 7.81 -33.80
N GLY A 251 -33.30 6.57 -33.51
CA GLY A 251 -33.79 5.83 -32.34
C GLY A 251 -33.31 6.45 -31.03
N HIS A 252 -33.90 6.04 -29.90
CA HIS A 252 -33.55 6.57 -28.58
C HIS A 252 -33.14 5.45 -27.63
N CYS A 253 -31.94 5.55 -27.04
CA CYS A 253 -31.36 4.56 -26.13
C CYS A 253 -31.26 5.10 -24.70
N THR A 254 -32.16 4.65 -23.81
CA THR A 254 -32.24 5.14 -22.42
C THR A 254 -32.45 4.01 -21.41
N PHE A 255 -32.21 4.31 -20.14
CA PHE A 255 -32.80 3.55 -19.03
C PHE A 255 -34.31 3.77 -18.97
N THR A 256 -35.07 2.68 -18.88
CA THR A 256 -36.52 2.70 -18.64
C THR A 256 -36.95 1.46 -17.84
N SER A 257 -38.04 1.58 -17.10
CA SER A 257 -38.73 0.46 -16.44
C SER A 257 -39.67 -0.32 -17.38
N ARG A 258 -39.82 0.15 -18.63
CA ARG A 258 -40.53 -0.53 -19.73
C ARG A 258 -39.65 -1.61 -20.35
N GLU A 259 -40.23 -2.39 -21.24
CA GLU A 259 -39.50 -3.35 -22.09
C GLU A 259 -38.58 -2.59 -23.08
N VAL A 260 -37.42 -3.16 -23.38
CA VAL A 260 -36.38 -2.56 -24.24
C VAL A 260 -35.83 -3.58 -25.22
N GLU A 261 -35.63 -3.17 -26.47
CA GLU A 261 -34.94 -3.99 -27.47
C GLU A 261 -33.42 -3.77 -27.42
N THR A 262 -32.65 -4.77 -27.83
CA THR A 262 -31.21 -4.63 -28.04
C THR A 262 -30.94 -3.68 -29.20
N PRO A 263 -30.06 -2.67 -29.07
CA PRO A 263 -29.71 -1.77 -30.17
C PRO A 263 -29.21 -2.56 -31.39
N ARG A 264 -29.72 -2.21 -32.58
CA ARG A 264 -29.43 -2.89 -33.84
C ARG A 264 -28.17 -2.30 -34.46
N GLU A 265 -27.24 -3.13 -34.89
CA GLU A 265 -26.00 -2.67 -35.52
C GLU A 265 -26.30 -1.86 -36.80
N GLY A 266 -25.63 -0.71 -36.97
CA GLY A 266 -25.79 0.16 -38.13
C GLY A 266 -26.93 1.19 -38.08
N ALA A 267 -27.87 1.08 -37.14
CA ALA A 267 -28.93 2.08 -36.94
C ALA A 267 -28.44 3.28 -36.10
N LEU A 268 -29.00 4.48 -36.33
CA LEU A 268 -28.64 5.67 -35.57
C LEU A 268 -29.45 5.78 -34.27
N TYR A 269 -28.77 6.06 -33.16
CA TYR A 269 -29.37 6.29 -31.85
C TYR A 269 -28.85 7.57 -31.20
N ILE A 270 -29.72 8.22 -30.43
CA ILE A 270 -29.44 9.30 -29.47
C ILE A 270 -29.69 8.83 -28.02
#